data_AF-A0A1F9B3B6-F1
#
_entry.id   AF-A0A1F9B3B6-F1
#
_cell.length_a   1.000
_cell.length_b   1.000
_cell.length_c   1.000
_cell.angle_alpha   90.00
_cell.angle_beta   90.00
_cell.angle_gamma   90.00
#
_symmetry.space_group_name_H-M   'P 1'
#
loop_
_entity.id
_entity.type
_entity.pdbx_description
1 polymer ?
#
loop_
_entity_poly.entity_id
_entity_poly.type
_entity_poly.pdbx_seq_one_letter_code
_entity_poly.pdbx_strand_id
1 'polypeptide(L)'
;MQDEWGRDPSVRNIRRLFASMETAQTELLDKLKLSPFDPRLRRAREEARALFERAWAEVASKRRAADEQEGCSLYLHCLVRSLRQSGIQIPDEAFTDQKRFERLLP
;
A
#
# COMPACT_ATOMS: atom_id res chain seq x y z
N MET A 1 5.64 -12.80 28.33
CA MET A 1 4.75 -13.22 27.23
C MET A 1 5.63 -13.61 26.07
N GLN A 2 5.69 -14.90 25.72
CA GLN A 2 6.49 -15.38 24.58
C GLN A 2 5.72 -15.14 23.30
N ASP A 3 6.34 -14.49 22.31
CA ASP A 3 5.80 -14.25 20.96
C ASP A 3 5.78 -15.58 20.19
N GLU A 4 4.87 -16.50 20.57
CA GLU A 4 4.71 -17.81 19.90
C GLU A 4 4.38 -17.64 18.41
N TRP A 5 3.72 -16.54 18.06
CA TRP A 5 3.30 -16.20 16.70
C TRP A 5 4.46 -15.65 15.86
N GLY A 6 5.56 -15.21 16.48
CA GLY A 6 6.75 -14.71 15.78
C GLY A 6 7.56 -15.79 15.08
N ARG A 7 7.31 -17.07 15.42
CA ARG A 7 7.95 -18.22 14.76
C ARG A 7 7.21 -18.68 13.50
N ASP A 8 5.97 -18.24 13.29
CA ASP A 8 5.21 -18.59 12.09
C ASP A 8 5.76 -17.83 10.86
N PRO A 9 6.21 -18.53 9.80
CA PRO A 9 6.74 -17.90 8.59
C PRO A 9 5.74 -16.95 7.91
N SER A 10 4.45 -17.27 7.95
CA SER A 10 3.38 -16.47 7.37
C SER A 10 3.19 -15.17 8.13
N VAL A 11 3.18 -15.22 9.47
CA VAL A 11 3.09 -14.02 10.32
C VAL A 11 4.31 -13.13 10.11
N ARG A 12 5.51 -13.72 10.02
CA ARG A 12 6.75 -12.96 9.75
C ARG A 12 6.69 -12.27 8.38
N ASN A 13 6.19 -12.95 7.36
CA ASN A 13 6.05 -12.38 6.02
C ASN A 13 5.03 -11.22 6.00
N ILE A 14 3.89 -11.38 6.68
CA ILE A 14 2.88 -10.32 6.82
C ILE A 14 3.46 -9.11 7.57
N ARG A 15 4.20 -9.33 8.67
CA ARG A 15 4.85 -8.25 9.43
C ARG A 15 5.85 -7.48 8.56
N ARG A 16 6.65 -8.18 7.75
CA ARG A 16 7.59 -7.55 6.81
C ARG A 16 6.88 -6.74 5.74
N LEU A 17 5.82 -7.29 5.15
CA LEU A 17 4.99 -6.59 4.18
C LEU A 17 4.45 -5.27 4.75
N PHE A 18 3.88 -5.30 5.96
CA PHE A 18 3.38 -4.09 6.61
C PHE A 18 4.50 -3.08 6.91
N ALA A 19 5.66 -3.53 7.39
CA ALA A 19 6.81 -2.66 7.61
C ALA A 19 7.26 -1.98 6.30
N SER A 20 7.38 -2.75 5.23
CA SER A 20 7.71 -2.27 3.89
C SER A 20 6.68 -1.25 3.38
N MET A 21 5.38 -1.48 3.60
CA MET A 21 4.33 -0.53 3.25
C MET A 21 4.40 0.78 4.05
N GLU A 22 4.68 0.69 5.36
CA GLU A 22 4.78 1.85 6.24
C GLU A 22 5.99 2.73 5.88
N THR A 23 7.14 2.11 5.61
CA THR A 23 8.33 2.82 5.10
C THR A 23 8.02 3.49 3.77
N ALA A 24 7.46 2.76 2.81
CA ALA A 24 7.13 3.30 1.49
C ALA A 24 6.09 4.44 1.54
N GLN A 25 5.09 4.32 2.41
CA GLN A 25 4.12 5.39 2.65
C GLN A 25 4.82 6.64 3.21
N THR A 26 5.69 6.47 4.20
CA THR A 26 6.39 7.59 4.84
C THR A 26 7.25 8.33 3.83
N GLU A 27 8.06 7.60 3.04
CA GLU A 27 8.87 8.18 1.98
C GLU A 27 8.03 8.92 0.92
N LEU A 28 6.85 8.39 0.57
CA LEU A 28 5.94 9.05 -0.36
C LEU A 28 5.42 10.36 0.21
N LEU A 29 4.95 10.37 1.45
CA LEU A 29 4.41 11.57 2.09
C LEU A 29 5.48 12.66 2.26
N ASP A 30 6.71 12.26 2.59
CA ASP A 30 7.87 13.17 2.68
C ASP A 30 8.22 13.77 1.31
N LYS A 31 8.25 12.96 0.24
CA LYS A 31 8.46 13.44 -1.14
C LYS A 31 7.39 14.43 -1.58
N LEU A 32 6.14 14.19 -1.18
CA LEU A 32 5.01 15.07 -1.47
C LEU A 32 4.93 16.29 -0.54
N LYS A 33 5.82 16.37 0.47
CA LYS A 33 5.83 17.42 1.50
C LYS A 33 4.46 17.59 2.18
N LEU A 34 3.74 16.48 2.35
CA LEU A 34 2.44 16.48 2.99
C LEU A 34 2.60 16.55 4.50
N SER A 35 1.83 17.44 5.13
CA SER A 35 1.75 17.46 6.59
C SER A 35 1.14 16.15 7.09
N PRO A 36 1.72 15.49 8.11
CA PRO A 36 1.12 14.31 8.73
C PRO A 36 -0.24 14.60 9.38
N PHE A 37 -0.56 15.88 9.60
CA PHE A 37 -1.83 16.35 10.15
C PHE A 37 -2.84 16.77 9.07
N ASP A 38 -2.55 16.57 7.79
CA ASP A 38 -3.53 16.86 6.73
C ASP A 38 -4.77 15.95 6.93
N PRO A 39 -5.97 16.53 7.14
CA PRO A 39 -7.17 15.77 7.49
C PRO A 39 -7.59 14.79 6.38
N ARG A 40 -7.15 15.01 5.14
CA ARG A 40 -7.42 14.13 3.99
C ARG A 40 -6.64 12.82 4.07
N LEU A 41 -5.51 12.80 4.78
CA LEU A 41 -4.65 11.61 4.87
C LEU A 41 -5.35 10.44 5.55
N ARG A 42 -6.14 10.70 6.60
CA ARG A 42 -6.88 9.63 7.28
C ARG A 42 -7.80 8.92 6.31
N ARG A 43 -8.64 9.68 5.62
CA ARG A 43 -9.59 9.17 4.64
C ARG A 43 -8.86 8.44 3.50
N ALA A 44 -7.81 9.05 2.94
CA ALA A 44 -7.03 8.43 1.87
C ALA A 44 -6.40 7.09 2.30
N ARG A 45 -5.88 6.98 3.53
CA ARG A 45 -5.31 5.73 4.06
C ARG A 45 -6.37 4.65 4.26
N GLU A 46 -7.55 5.01 4.78
CA GLU A 46 -8.68 4.08 4.95
C GLU A 46 -9.18 3.56 3.60
N GLU A 47 -9.36 4.44 2.61
CA GLU A 47 -9.75 4.08 1.24
C GLU A 47 -8.67 3.21 0.55
N ALA A 48 -7.39 3.59 0.69
CA ALA A 48 -6.27 2.83 0.14
C ALA A 48 -6.19 1.42 0.70
N ARG A 49 -6.42 1.27 2.01
CA ARG A 49 -6.46 -0.04 2.68
C ARG A 49 -7.58 -0.90 2.10
N ALA A 50 -8.80 -0.36 1.99
CA ALA A 50 -9.93 -1.11 1.43
C ALA A 50 -9.70 -1.53 -0.03
N LEU A 51 -9.09 -0.66 -0.83
CA LEU A 51 -8.69 -0.99 -2.21
C LEU A 51 -7.62 -2.08 -2.25
N PHE A 52 -6.58 -1.95 -1.41
CA PHE A 52 -5.50 -2.93 -1.31
C PHE A 52 -6.02 -4.30 -0.89
N GLU A 53 -6.86 -4.39 0.14
CA GLU A 53 -7.41 -5.67 0.62
C GLU A 53 -8.16 -6.42 -0.50
N ARG A 54 -8.94 -5.69 -1.30
CA ARG A 54 -9.67 -6.26 -2.46
C ARG A 54 -8.72 -6.73 -3.56
N ALA A 55 -7.77 -5.88 -3.96
CA ALA A 55 -6.83 -6.19 -5.03
C ALA A 55 -5.85 -7.31 -4.63
N TRP A 56 -5.42 -7.32 -3.37
CA TRP A 56 -4.55 -8.35 -2.81
C TRP A 56 -5.23 -9.72 -2.77
N ALA A 57 -6.51 -9.78 -2.39
CA ALA A 57 -7.29 -11.01 -2.45
C ALA A 57 -7.39 -11.57 -3.87
N GLU A 58 -7.58 -10.69 -4.88
CA GLU A 58 -7.60 -11.09 -6.28
C GLU A 58 -6.24 -11.62 -6.75
N VAL A 59 -5.15 -10.92 -6.42
CA VAL A 59 -3.78 -11.35 -6.78
C VAL A 59 -3.42 -12.67 -6.08
N ALA A 60 -3.71 -12.81 -4.79
CA ALA A 60 -3.46 -14.04 -4.03
C ALA A 60 -4.28 -15.23 -4.55
N SER A 61 -5.49 -15.00 -5.06
CA SER A 61 -6.29 -16.06 -5.68
C SER A 61 -5.73 -16.53 -7.03
N LYS A 62 -5.07 -15.63 -7.78
CA LYS A 62 -4.55 -15.89 -9.14
C LYS A 62 -3.08 -16.33 -9.15
N ARG A 63 -2.29 -15.97 -8.14
CA ARG A 63 -0.86 -16.29 -8.03
C ARG A 63 -0.59 -16.99 -6.71
N ARG A 64 0.02 -18.19 -6.78
CA ARG A 64 0.32 -19.07 -5.63
C ARG A 64 1.24 -18.49 -4.55
N ALA A 65 1.90 -17.37 -4.82
CA ALA A 65 2.67 -16.60 -3.84
C ALA A 65 2.70 -15.15 -4.32
N ALA A 66 2.02 -14.28 -3.59
CA ALA A 66 2.15 -12.84 -3.80
C ALA A 66 3.37 -12.36 -3.01
N ASP A 67 4.36 -11.81 -3.71
CA ASP A 67 5.63 -11.40 -3.13
C ASP A 67 5.48 -10.13 -2.28
N GLU A 68 6.35 -9.96 -1.29
CA GLU A 68 6.38 -8.80 -0.41
C GLU A 68 6.51 -7.50 -1.21
N GLN A 69 7.40 -7.49 -2.21
CA GLN A 69 7.63 -6.33 -3.07
C GLN A 69 6.41 -6.01 -3.94
N GLU A 70 5.72 -7.05 -4.43
CA GLU A 70 4.50 -6.88 -5.22
C GLU A 70 3.35 -6.32 -4.38
N GLY A 71 3.21 -6.80 -3.13
CA GLY A 71 2.22 -6.26 -2.20
C GLY A 71 2.49 -4.82 -1.79
N CYS A 72 3.75 -4.47 -1.52
CA CYS A 72 4.13 -3.09 -1.24
C CYS A 72 3.83 -2.17 -2.45
N SER A 73 4.19 -2.59 -3.67
CA SER A 73 3.93 -1.83 -4.90
C SER A 73 2.43 -1.64 -5.16
N LEU A 74 1.63 -2.69 -4.94
CA LEU A 74 0.17 -2.63 -5.07
C LEU A 74 -0.45 -1.66 -4.05
N TYR A 75 0.00 -1.72 -2.79
CA TYR A 75 -0.47 -0.82 -1.76
C TYR A 75 -0.16 0.64 -2.08
N LEU A 76 1.07 0.90 -2.51
CA LEU A 76 1.53 2.21 -2.94
C LEU A 76 0.67 2.78 -4.08
N HIS A 77 0.31 1.95 -5.06
CA HIS A 77 -0.61 2.34 -6.12
C HIS A 77 -2.01 2.70 -5.57
N CYS A 78 -2.56 1.87 -4.67
CA CYS A 78 -3.84 2.14 -4.02
C CYS A 78 -3.80 3.47 -3.24
N LEU A 79 -2.70 3.73 -2.52
CA LEU A 79 -2.51 4.96 -1.75
C LEU A 79 -2.50 6.20 -2.65
N VAL A 80 -1.74 6.19 -3.74
CA VAL A 80 -1.71 7.31 -4.68
C VAL A 80 -3.09 7.58 -5.28
N ARG A 81 -3.82 6.53 -5.67
CA ARG A 81 -5.19 6.67 -6.17
C ARG A 81 -6.11 7.31 -5.14
N SER A 82 -6.07 6.85 -3.88
CA SER A 82 -6.91 7.42 -2.81
C SER A 82 -6.52 8.85 -2.42
N LEU A 83 -5.22 9.19 -2.45
CA LEU A 83 -4.75 10.56 -2.22
C LEU A 83 -5.29 11.50 -3.32
N ARG A 84 -5.25 11.08 -4.60
CA ARG A 84 -5.85 11.83 -5.72
C ARG A 84 -7.36 12.01 -5.55
N GLN A 85 -8.08 10.94 -5.20
CA GLN A 85 -9.52 10.99 -4.95
C GLN A 85 -9.89 11.89 -3.75
N SER A 86 -9.00 12.00 -2.77
CA SER A 86 -9.12 12.92 -1.64
C SER A 86 -8.74 14.37 -1.97
N GLY A 87 -8.41 14.68 -3.24
CA GLY A 87 -8.08 16.03 -3.71
C GLY A 87 -6.62 16.44 -3.49
N ILE A 88 -5.73 15.49 -3.20
CA ILE A 88 -4.28 15.75 -3.13
C ILE A 88 -3.69 15.57 -4.53
N GLN A 89 -3.08 16.63 -5.05
CA GLN A 89 -2.41 16.59 -6.35
C GLN A 89 -1.10 15.82 -6.21
N ILE A 90 -0.96 14.71 -6.94
CA ILE A 90 0.25 13.90 -6.98
C ILE A 90 0.83 13.96 -8.39
N PRO A 91 2.05 14.51 -8.57
CA PRO A 91 2.72 14.55 -9.86
C PRO A 91 2.83 13.14 -10.46
N ASP A 92 2.52 12.99 -11.74
CA ASP A 92 2.62 11.69 -12.43
C ASP A 92 4.06 11.16 -12.44
N GLU A 93 5.05 12.06 -12.56
CA GLU A 93 6.48 11.75 -12.47
C GLU A 93 6.93 11.22 -11.10
N ALA A 94 6.15 11.43 -10.04
CA ALA A 94 6.45 10.85 -8.73
C ALA A 94 6.14 9.35 -8.67
N PHE A 95 5.44 8.79 -9.68
CA PHE A 95 4.94 7.42 -9.65
C PHE A 95 4.97 6.72 -11.03
N THR A 96 6.15 6.27 -11.44
CA THR A 96 6.38 5.66 -12.76
C THR A 96 5.77 4.26 -12.94
N ASP A 97 5.35 3.58 -11.86
CA ASP A 97 4.90 2.17 -11.90
C ASP A 97 3.36 2.00 -11.91
N GLN A 98 2.60 3.07 -12.21
CA GLN A 98 1.13 3.03 -12.17
C GLN A 98 0.53 1.96 -13.12
N LYS A 99 1.10 1.80 -14.31
CA LYS A 99 0.52 0.97 -15.39
C LYS A 99 0.45 -0.53 -15.08
N ARG A 100 1.26 -1.03 -14.13
CA ARG A 100 1.29 -2.47 -13.80
C ARG A 100 0.01 -2.93 -13.09
N PHE A 101 -0.58 -2.07 -12.25
CA PHE A 101 -1.69 -2.44 -11.37
C PHE A 101 -3.03 -1.81 -11.76
N GLU A 102 -3.07 -0.93 -12.78
CA GLU A 102 -4.31 -0.32 -13.29
C GLU A 102 -5.40 -1.35 -13.63
N ARG A 103 -5.01 -2.52 -14.15
CA ARG A 103 -5.94 -3.61 -14.52
C ARG A 103 -6.49 -4.42 -13.33
N LEU A 104 -5.94 -4.22 -12.14
CA LEU A 104 -6.29 -4.95 -10.90
C LEU A 104 -7.17 -4.11 -9.96
N LEU A 105 -7.44 -2.86 -10.33
CA LEU A 105 -8.29 -1.98 -9.55
C LEU A 105 -9.60 -1.72 -10.31
N PRO A 106 -10.75 -1.81 -9.62
CA PRO A 106 -12.05 -1.51 -10.22
C PRO A 106 -12.21 -0.03 -10.60
#